data_AF-A0A926NZE3-F1
#
_entry.id   AF-A0A926NZE3-F1
#
_cell.length_a   1.000
_cell.length_b   1.000
_cell.length_c   1.000
_cell.angle_alpha   90.00
_cell.angle_beta   90.00
_cell.angle_gamma   90.00
#
_symmetry.space_group_name_H-M   'P 1'
#
loop_
_entity.id
_entity.type
_entity.pdbx_description
1 polymer ?
#
loop_
_entity_poly.entity_id
_entity_poly.type
_entity_poly.pdbx_seq_one_letter_code
_entity_poly.pdbx_strand_id
1 'polypeptide(L)'
;MTAADITIELGSAPSGGCPCCDPEACFPQGYVSRGGQPHAIYFADWDYGASGTVELLISVGNWEKDSTPANRCAAAFRGQLTDGVARWTGFDARLSLWRDVGMVGKLLSDEDAALEPEFAGLADAITARDSRIQKALADTASTSKTMLRPVHRKTGIFAAQAARKEPAPD
;
A
#
# COMPACT_ATOMS: atom_id res chain seq x y z
N MET A 1 -0.35 -19.87 13.73
CA MET A 1 1.07 -19.48 13.68
C MET A 1 1.33 -18.44 14.76
N THR A 2 2.38 -18.57 15.56
CA THR A 2 2.72 -17.56 16.57
C THR A 2 3.68 -16.55 15.97
N ALA A 3 3.33 -15.26 16.00
CA ALA A 3 4.11 -14.15 15.48
C ALA A 3 5.47 -13.92 16.18
N ALA A 4 5.90 -14.81 17.07
CA ALA A 4 7.04 -14.64 17.96
C ALA A 4 8.40 -14.90 17.28
N ASP A 5 8.45 -15.71 16.22
CA ASP A 5 9.73 -16.14 15.60
C ASP A 5 10.10 -15.37 14.32
N ILE A 6 9.41 -14.26 14.05
CA ILE A 6 9.60 -13.46 12.83
C ILE A 6 10.42 -12.20 13.14
N THR A 7 11.48 -12.00 12.38
CA THR A 7 12.31 -10.79 12.35
C THR A 7 12.11 -10.08 11.02
N ILE A 8 12.01 -8.75 11.05
CA ILE A 8 11.87 -7.93 9.84
C ILE A 8 13.05 -6.98 9.74
N GLU A 9 13.79 -7.09 8.64
CA GLU A 9 14.84 -6.16 8.25
C GLU A 9 14.24 -5.18 7.24
N LEU A 10 14.14 -3.92 7.65
CA LEU A 10 13.60 -2.87 6.80
C LEU A 10 14.62 -2.55 5.72
N GLY A 11 14.20 -2.63 4.46
CA GLY A 11 14.96 -2.09 3.34
C GLY A 11 15.05 -0.56 3.42
N SER A 12 15.81 0.03 2.49
CA SER A 12 16.02 1.48 2.42
C SER A 12 14.71 2.27 2.57
N ALA A 13 14.81 3.43 3.24
CA ALA A 13 13.71 4.39 3.27
C ALA A 13 13.29 4.72 1.83
N PRO A 14 11.98 4.90 1.57
CA PRO A 14 11.53 5.25 0.23
C PRO A 14 12.23 6.54 -0.20
N SER A 15 13.04 6.45 -1.27
CA SER A 15 13.48 7.62 -2.01
C SER A 15 12.36 7.95 -2.97
N GLY A 16 11.79 9.15 -2.88
CA GLY A 16 10.63 9.58 -3.66
C GLY A 16 10.71 9.19 -5.14
N GLY A 17 9.57 8.81 -5.70
CA GLY A 17 9.42 8.25 -7.04
C GLY A 17 9.80 9.21 -8.17
N CYS A 18 9.41 8.90 -9.42
CA CYS A 18 9.78 9.75 -10.56
C CYS A 18 9.36 11.20 -10.29
N PRO A 19 10.29 12.17 -10.32
CA PRO A 19 9.95 13.59 -10.18
C PRO A 19 8.93 14.08 -11.21
N CYS A 20 8.73 13.31 -12.28
CA CYS A 20 7.88 13.59 -13.42
C CYS A 20 6.42 13.15 -13.27
N CYS A 21 6.17 12.06 -12.54
CA CYS A 21 4.87 11.36 -12.57
C CYS A 21 4.32 11.11 -11.17
N ASP A 22 5.19 10.79 -10.22
CA ASP A 22 4.80 10.53 -8.85
C ASP A 22 6.01 10.70 -7.92
N PRO A 23 6.28 11.93 -7.45
CA PRO A 23 7.38 12.21 -6.53
C PRO A 23 7.21 11.53 -5.16
N GLU A 24 6.00 11.06 -4.85
CA GLU A 24 5.62 10.50 -3.55
C GLU A 24 5.48 8.97 -3.60
N ALA A 25 5.63 8.33 -4.77
CA ALA A 25 5.63 6.87 -4.89
C ALA A 25 6.74 6.31 -3.98
N CYS A 26 6.29 5.71 -2.88
CA CYS A 26 7.14 5.18 -1.84
C CYS A 26 7.04 3.67 -1.94
N PHE A 27 8.12 3.01 -2.35
CA PHE A 27 8.19 1.54 -2.33
C PHE A 27 9.00 1.07 -1.13
N PRO A 28 8.51 1.15 0.13
CA PRO A 28 9.18 0.44 1.19
C PRO A 28 9.15 -1.06 0.88
N GLN A 29 10.32 -1.65 1.06
CA GLN A 29 10.51 -3.08 1.01
C GLN A 29 11.12 -3.54 2.32
N GLY A 30 11.03 -4.84 2.58
CA GLY A 30 11.71 -5.46 3.70
C GLY A 30 11.89 -6.95 3.51
N TYR A 31 12.83 -7.49 4.27
CA TYR A 31 13.15 -8.91 4.33
C TYR A 31 12.61 -9.48 5.64
N VAL A 32 12.01 -10.64 5.54
CA VAL A 32 11.41 -11.35 6.67
C VAL A 32 12.20 -12.64 6.88
N SER A 33 12.73 -12.80 8.09
CA SER A 33 13.43 -13.99 8.53
C SER A 33 12.61 -14.72 9.58
N ARG A 34 12.60 -16.05 9.54
CA ARG A 34 11.95 -16.92 10.52
C ARG A 34 12.97 -17.85 11.16
N GLY A 35 13.14 -17.76 12.47
CA GLY A 35 14.18 -18.52 13.18
C GLY A 35 15.60 -18.25 12.63
N GLY A 36 15.86 -17.02 12.19
CA GLY A 36 17.13 -16.61 11.59
C GLY A 36 17.35 -17.05 10.14
N GLN A 37 16.39 -17.71 9.50
CA GLN A 37 16.47 -18.13 8.10
C GLN A 37 15.63 -17.19 7.21
N PRO A 38 16.10 -16.82 6.00
CA PRO A 38 15.31 -16.07 5.02
C PRO A 38 13.98 -16.77 4.70
N HIS A 39 12.87 -16.03 4.78
CA HIS A 39 11.53 -16.62 4.68
C HIS A 39 10.61 -15.89 3.70
N ALA A 40 10.59 -14.57 3.73
CA ALA A 40 9.78 -13.78 2.82
C ALA A 40 10.42 -12.43 2.50
N ILE A 41 9.95 -11.80 1.43
CA ILE A 41 10.11 -10.35 1.22
C ILE A 41 8.74 -9.72 1.08
N TYR A 42 8.67 -8.41 1.27
CA TYR A 42 7.48 -7.66 0.94
C TYR A 42 7.82 -6.34 0.26
N PHE A 43 6.86 -5.87 -0.53
CA PHE A 43 6.80 -4.53 -1.08
C PHE A 43 5.48 -3.91 -0.64
N ALA A 44 5.52 -2.63 -0.29
CA ALA A 44 4.32 -1.84 -0.05
C ALA A 44 4.34 -0.58 -0.90
N ASP A 45 3.14 -0.04 -1.12
CA ASP A 45 2.90 1.26 -1.74
C ASP A 45 1.56 1.78 -1.21
N TRP A 46 1.28 3.06 -1.38
CA TRP A 46 0.04 3.65 -0.91
C TRP A 46 -0.34 4.88 -1.70
N ASP A 47 -1.64 5.03 -1.92
CA ASP A 47 -2.23 6.21 -2.52
C ASP A 47 -2.79 7.11 -1.42
N TYR A 48 -2.28 8.33 -1.31
CA TYR A 48 -2.82 9.36 -0.42
C TYR A 48 -4.11 10.01 -0.95
N GLY A 49 -4.55 9.64 -2.16
CA GLY A 49 -5.74 10.11 -2.84
C GLY A 49 -7.03 9.42 -2.38
N ALA A 50 -7.98 9.27 -3.32
CA ALA A 50 -9.37 8.93 -3.02
C ALA A 50 -9.57 7.50 -2.49
N SER A 51 -8.66 6.57 -2.80
CA SER A 51 -8.76 5.18 -2.36
C SER A 51 -8.41 5.01 -0.88
N GLY A 52 -7.45 5.79 -0.37
CA GLY A 52 -7.02 5.75 1.03
C GLY A 52 -6.51 4.37 1.47
N THR A 53 -5.91 3.61 0.55
CA THR A 53 -5.46 2.24 0.82
C THR A 53 -3.94 2.10 0.75
N VAL A 54 -3.42 1.20 1.57
CA VAL A 54 -2.04 0.69 1.45
C VAL A 54 -2.10 -0.63 0.69
N GLU A 55 -1.32 -0.80 -0.37
CA GLU A 55 -1.12 -2.10 -1.02
C GLU A 55 0.13 -2.78 -0.48
N LEU A 56 0.06 -4.09 -0.30
CA LEU A 56 1.16 -4.92 0.16
C LEU A 56 1.25 -6.17 -0.72
N LEU A 57 2.41 -6.44 -1.29
CA LEU A 57 2.75 -7.72 -1.90
C LEU A 57 3.72 -8.45 -0.99
N ILE A 58 3.40 -9.67 -0.60
CA ILE A 58 4.27 -10.53 0.20
C ILE A 58 4.66 -11.73 -0.65
N SER A 59 5.96 -12.01 -0.77
CA SER A 59 6.48 -13.19 -1.46
C SER A 59 7.14 -14.13 -0.45
N VAL A 60 6.55 -15.31 -0.28
CA VAL A 60 6.97 -16.36 0.66
C VAL A 60 7.63 -17.51 -0.10
N GLY A 61 8.68 -18.06 0.48
CA GLY A 61 9.32 -19.28 0.00
C GLY A 61 10.80 -19.32 0.29
N ASN A 62 11.56 -20.05 -0.52
CA ASN A 62 13.00 -20.15 -0.34
C ASN A 62 13.70 -18.91 -0.91
N TRP A 63 14.54 -18.27 -0.09
CA TRP A 63 15.36 -17.10 -0.46
C TRP A 63 16.88 -17.35 -0.33
N GLU A 64 17.28 -18.61 -0.12
CA GLU A 64 18.69 -19.01 -0.08
C GLU A 64 19.38 -18.87 -1.44
N LYS A 65 20.72 -18.92 -1.42
CA LYS A 65 21.60 -18.67 -2.58
C LYS A 65 21.21 -19.44 -3.85
N ASP A 66 20.81 -20.70 -3.72
CA ASP A 66 20.50 -21.57 -4.86
C ASP A 66 19.00 -21.61 -5.21
N SER A 67 18.19 -20.72 -4.59
CA SER A 67 16.75 -20.65 -4.82
C SER A 67 16.39 -19.92 -6.11
N THR A 68 15.29 -20.36 -6.73
CA THR A 68 14.73 -19.76 -7.95
C THR A 68 13.33 -19.19 -7.70
N PRO A 69 12.79 -18.32 -8.57
CA PRO A 69 11.42 -17.83 -8.44
C PRO A 69 10.37 -18.96 -8.38
N ALA A 70 10.65 -20.14 -8.92
CA ALA A 70 9.76 -21.30 -8.83
C ALA A 70 9.61 -21.84 -7.39
N ASN A 71 10.51 -21.48 -6.48
CA ASN A 71 10.46 -21.88 -5.07
C ASN A 71 9.69 -20.89 -4.19
N ARG A 72 8.93 -19.97 -4.80
CA ARG A 72 8.26 -18.86 -4.14
C ARG A 72 6.88 -18.62 -4.72
N CYS A 73 6.01 -18.05 -3.88
CA CYS A 73 4.72 -17.55 -4.31
C CYS A 73 4.42 -16.23 -3.62
N ALA A 74 3.59 -15.40 -4.25
CA ALA A 74 3.28 -14.08 -3.75
C ALA A 74 1.77 -13.81 -3.74
N ALA A 75 1.31 -13.19 -2.65
CA ALA A 75 -0.06 -12.76 -2.46
C ALA A 75 -0.09 -11.24 -2.27
N ALA A 76 -1.17 -10.60 -2.75
CA ALA A 76 -1.37 -9.17 -2.64
C ALA A 76 -2.53 -8.84 -1.70
N PHE A 77 -2.38 -7.76 -0.93
CA PHE A 77 -3.34 -7.30 0.07
C PHE A 77 -3.58 -5.80 -0.04
N ARG A 78 -4.80 -5.39 0.25
CA ARG A 78 -5.17 -3.99 0.49
C ARG A 78 -5.47 -3.77 1.96
N GLY A 79 -4.79 -2.80 2.53
CA GLY A 79 -4.84 -2.40 3.92
C GLY A 79 -5.60 -1.10 4.10
N GLN A 80 -6.49 -1.08 5.08
CA GLN A 80 -7.18 0.11 5.55
C GLN A 80 -7.23 0.14 7.07
N LEU A 81 -7.22 1.34 7.64
CA LEU A 81 -7.43 1.51 9.08
C LEU A 81 -8.93 1.63 9.38
N THR A 82 -9.51 0.63 10.05
CA THR A 82 -10.91 0.63 10.49
C THR A 82 -10.94 0.59 12.02
N ASP A 83 -11.57 1.58 12.65
CA ASP A 83 -11.64 1.71 14.12
C ASP A 83 -10.27 1.65 14.82
N GLY A 84 -9.23 2.17 14.16
CA GLY A 84 -7.86 2.16 14.69
C GLY A 84 -7.11 0.84 14.53
N VAL A 85 -7.72 -0.16 13.88
CA VAL A 85 -7.12 -1.46 13.60
C VAL A 85 -6.90 -1.61 12.09
N ALA A 86 -5.70 -2.08 11.71
CA ALA A 86 -5.41 -2.39 10.31
C ALA A 86 -6.23 -3.61 9.88
N ARG A 87 -6.91 -3.52 8.75
CA ARG A 87 -7.60 -4.63 8.11
C ARG A 87 -7.04 -4.85 6.72
N TRP A 88 -6.65 -6.09 6.46
CA TRP A 88 -6.10 -6.54 5.19
C TRP A 88 -7.11 -7.40 4.44
N THR A 89 -7.32 -7.08 3.17
CA THR A 89 -8.16 -7.86 2.25
C THR A 89 -7.29 -8.33 1.09
N GLY A 90 -7.22 -9.65 0.89
CA GLY A 90 -6.50 -10.25 -0.24
C GLY A 90 -7.13 -9.89 -1.59
N PHE A 91 -6.32 -9.76 -2.63
CA PHE A 91 -6.77 -9.61 -4.01
C PHE A 91 -5.80 -10.34 -4.97
N ASP A 92 -6.21 -10.49 -6.23
CA ASP A 92 -5.38 -11.13 -7.26
C ASP A 92 -4.03 -10.42 -7.42
N ALA A 93 -2.94 -11.13 -7.11
CA ALA A 93 -1.60 -10.55 -7.13
C ALA A 93 -1.13 -10.14 -8.54
N ARG A 94 -1.77 -10.65 -9.61
CA ARG A 94 -1.53 -10.23 -11.00
C ARG A 94 -2.01 -8.80 -11.28
N LEU A 95 -2.87 -8.26 -10.42
CA LEU A 95 -3.33 -6.88 -10.49
C LEU A 95 -2.46 -5.92 -9.67
N SER A 96 -1.47 -6.42 -8.93
CA SER A 96 -0.57 -5.59 -8.12
C SER A 96 0.37 -4.74 -8.98
N LEU A 97 0.92 -3.69 -8.36
CA LEU A 97 1.94 -2.82 -8.95
C LEU A 97 3.24 -3.58 -9.29
N TRP A 98 3.46 -4.74 -8.67
CA TRP A 98 4.68 -5.54 -8.82
C TRP A 98 4.49 -6.82 -9.66
N ARG A 99 3.41 -6.90 -10.44
CA ARG A 99 3.11 -8.07 -11.29
C ARG A 99 4.24 -8.45 -12.26
N ASP A 100 5.08 -7.49 -12.65
CA ASP A 100 6.19 -7.68 -13.58
C ASP A 100 7.52 -7.99 -12.86
N VAL A 101 7.54 -8.03 -11.52
CA VAL A 101 8.73 -8.31 -10.71
C VAL A 101 8.97 -9.82 -10.63
N GLY A 102 9.66 -10.39 -11.62
CA GLY A 102 9.84 -11.85 -11.73
C GLY A 102 10.49 -12.55 -10.53
N MET A 103 11.21 -11.82 -9.66
CA MET A 103 11.85 -12.43 -8.48
C MET A 103 10.86 -12.91 -7.40
N VAL A 104 9.62 -12.40 -7.39
CA VAL A 104 8.60 -12.71 -6.36
C VAL A 104 7.95 -14.08 -6.53
N GLY A 105 8.24 -14.77 -7.63
CA GLY A 105 7.72 -16.12 -7.90
C GLY A 105 6.28 -16.14 -8.42
N LYS A 106 5.55 -17.22 -8.11
CA LYS A 106 4.17 -17.41 -8.61
C LYS A 106 3.21 -16.41 -7.96
N LEU A 107 2.61 -15.52 -8.75
CA LEU A 107 1.52 -14.65 -8.30
C LEU A 107 0.26 -15.47 -8.07
N LEU A 108 -0.29 -15.41 -6.86
CA LEU A 108 -1.50 -16.12 -6.45
C LEU A 108 -2.76 -15.31 -6.78
N SER A 109 -3.86 -16.01 -7.08
CA SER A 109 -5.19 -15.41 -7.01
C SER A 109 -5.55 -15.13 -5.54
N ASP A 110 -6.60 -14.33 -5.33
CA ASP A 110 -7.18 -14.11 -4.01
C ASP A 110 -7.70 -15.42 -3.38
N GLU A 111 -8.30 -16.28 -4.19
CA GLU A 111 -8.75 -17.62 -3.77
C GLU A 111 -7.59 -18.51 -3.31
N ASP A 112 -6.50 -18.59 -4.09
CA ASP A 112 -5.32 -19.39 -3.73
C ASP A 112 -4.63 -18.82 -2.48
N ALA A 113 -4.53 -17.49 -2.37
CA ALA A 113 -3.94 -16.83 -1.22
C ALA A 113 -4.76 -17.04 0.06
N ALA A 114 -6.09 -17.10 -0.04
CA ALA A 114 -6.97 -17.33 1.10
C ALA A 114 -6.83 -18.74 1.70
N LEU A 115 -6.33 -19.71 0.93
CA LEU A 115 -6.01 -21.06 1.42
C LEU A 115 -4.71 -21.10 2.24
N GLU A 116 -3.90 -20.05 2.19
CA GLU A 116 -2.57 -19.97 2.80
C GLU A 116 -2.58 -18.94 3.96
N PRO A 117 -2.97 -19.35 5.19
CA PRO A 117 -3.14 -18.43 6.33
C PRO A 117 -1.85 -17.72 6.76
N GLU A 118 -0.70 -18.20 6.30
CA GLU A 118 0.60 -17.58 6.54
C GLU A 118 0.67 -16.15 6.00
N PHE A 119 0.09 -15.87 4.82
CA PHE A 119 0.18 -14.54 4.23
C PHE A 119 -0.56 -13.48 5.06
N ALA A 120 -1.74 -13.81 5.57
CA ALA A 120 -2.49 -12.92 6.47
C ALA A 120 -1.71 -12.66 7.76
N GLY A 121 -1.13 -13.71 8.35
CA GLY A 121 -0.28 -13.59 9.53
C GLY A 121 0.98 -12.74 9.28
N LEU A 122 1.56 -12.81 8.09
CA LEU A 122 2.68 -11.98 7.69
C LEU A 122 2.26 -10.52 7.48
N ALA A 123 1.11 -10.25 6.85
CA ALA A 123 0.59 -8.89 6.70
C ALA A 123 0.40 -8.19 8.06
N ASP A 124 -0.16 -8.90 9.04
CA ASP A 124 -0.29 -8.42 10.41
C ASP A 124 1.07 -8.21 11.08
N ALA A 125 1.99 -9.17 10.94
CA ALA A 125 3.33 -9.10 11.54
C ALA A 125 4.19 -7.96 10.96
N ILE A 126 4.08 -7.72 9.65
CA ILE A 126 4.70 -6.61 8.92
C ILE A 126 4.13 -5.30 9.43
N THR A 127 2.79 -5.17 9.50
CA THR A 127 2.13 -3.96 10.01
C THR A 127 2.54 -3.65 11.45
N ALA A 128 2.72 -4.65 12.30
CA ALA A 128 3.12 -4.46 13.69
C ALA A 128 4.56 -3.95 13.86
N ARG A 129 5.44 -4.14 12.86
CA ARG A 129 6.90 -3.91 12.98
C ARG A 129 7.45 -2.86 12.02
N ASP A 130 6.80 -2.62 10.88
CA ASP A 130 7.19 -1.58 9.93
C ASP A 130 6.42 -0.28 10.19
N SER A 131 7.08 0.66 10.88
CA SER A 131 6.51 1.97 11.21
C SER A 131 6.14 2.80 9.98
N ARG A 132 6.72 2.51 8.80
CA ARG A 132 6.37 3.19 7.54
C ARG A 132 4.97 2.81 7.09
N ILE A 133 4.63 1.52 7.18
CA ILE A 133 3.30 1.00 6.85
C ILE A 133 2.27 1.48 7.89
N GLN A 134 2.63 1.51 9.17
CA GLN A 134 1.76 2.08 10.22
C GLN A 134 1.42 3.54 9.95
N LYS A 135 2.45 4.33 9.60
CA LYS A 135 2.28 5.74 9.27
C LYS A 135 1.39 5.91 8.02
N ALA A 136 1.66 5.15 6.96
CA ALA A 136 0.86 5.19 5.73
C ALA A 136 -0.62 4.87 6.00
N LEU A 137 -0.92 3.81 6.75
CA LEU A 137 -2.30 3.46 7.13
C LEU A 137 -2.99 4.59 7.93
N ALA A 138 -2.26 5.28 8.80
CA ALA A 138 -2.81 6.40 9.58
C ALA A 138 -3.05 7.64 8.71
N ASP A 139 -2.11 7.97 7.84
CA ASP A 139 -2.19 9.12 6.94
C ASP A 139 -3.32 8.97 5.94
N THR A 140 -3.41 7.81 5.26
CA THR A 140 -4.46 7.53 4.26
C THR A 140 -5.86 7.59 4.90
N ALA A 141 -6.03 7.04 6.10
CA ALA A 141 -7.29 7.12 6.84
C ALA A 141 -7.67 8.56 7.24
N SER A 142 -6.69 9.42 7.53
CA SER A 142 -6.92 10.84 7.85
C SER A 142 -7.33 11.65 6.61
N THR A 143 -6.70 11.38 5.46
CA THR A 143 -7.00 12.06 4.20
C THR A 143 -8.37 11.70 3.67
N SER A 144 -8.77 10.42 3.71
CA SER A 144 -10.12 9.99 3.31
C SER A 144 -11.20 10.65 4.18
N LYS A 145 -10.99 10.78 5.50
CA LYS A 145 -11.92 11.49 6.41
C LYS A 145 -12.02 12.99 6.08
N THR A 146 -10.91 13.60 5.65
CA THR A 146 -10.87 15.02 5.31
C THR A 146 -11.61 15.30 4.00
N MET A 147 -11.50 14.41 3.01
CA MET A 147 -12.24 14.53 1.74
C MET A 147 -13.73 14.18 1.86
N LEU A 148 -14.13 13.38 2.86
CA LEU A 148 -15.52 13.05 3.15
C LEU A 148 -16.22 14.06 4.07
N ARG A 149 -15.55 15.11 4.56
CA ARG A 149 -16.26 16.19 5.25
C ARG A 149 -17.19 16.87 4.25
N PRO A 150 -18.50 17.01 4.56
CA PRO A 150 -19.36 17.87 3.78
C PRO A 150 -18.74 19.26 3.85
N VAL A 151 -18.29 19.77 2.71
CA VAL A 151 -18.06 21.21 2.59
C VAL A 151 -19.43 21.82 2.88
N HIS A 152 -19.62 22.38 4.08
CA HIS A 152 -20.71 23.30 4.34
C HIS A 152 -20.50 24.47 3.38
N ARG A 153 -21.02 24.33 2.15
CA ARG A 153 -21.24 25.43 1.24
C ARG A 153 -22.20 26.34 1.97
N LYS A 154 -21.67 27.38 2.62
CA LYS A 154 -22.48 28.55 2.96
C LYS A 154 -23.18 28.94 1.67
N THR A 155 -24.51 28.87 1.69
CA THR A 155 -25.40 29.35 0.64
C THR A 155 -25.18 30.85 0.45
N GLY A 156 -24.12 31.20 -0.27
CA GLY A 156 -23.91 32.53 -0.82
C GLY A 156 -24.79 32.64 -2.06
N ILE A 157 -25.86 33.42 -1.95
CA ILE A 157 -26.67 33.83 -3.09
C ILE A 157 -25.75 34.64 -4.01
N PHE A 158 -25.40 34.07 -5.16
CA PHE A 158 -24.73 34.82 -6.22
C PHE A 158 -25.77 35.72 -6.91
N ALA A 159 -25.73 37.01 -6.58
CA ALA A 159 -26.35 38.03 -7.42
C ALA A 159 -25.41 38.32 -8.59
N ALA A 160 -25.83 38.00 -9.82
CA ALA A 160 -25.11 38.36 -11.03
C ALA A 160 -25.11 39.89 -11.18
N GLN A 161 -23.94 40.51 -11.18
CA GLN A 161 -23.80 41.90 -11.63
C GLN A 161 -23.60 41.91 -13.15
N ALA A 162 -24.45 42.67 -13.85
CA ALA A 162 -24.35 42.90 -15.28
C ALA A 162 -23.08 43.69 -15.62
N ALA A 163 -22.35 43.23 -16.63
CA ALA A 163 -21.15 43.88 -17.15
C ALA A 163 -21.47 45.29 -17.69
N ARG A 164 -20.73 46.30 -17.23
CA ARG A 164 -20.72 47.64 -17.84
C ARG A 164 -19.97 47.55 -19.17
N LYS A 165 -20.62 48.00 -20.25
CA LYS A 165 -19.97 48.30 -21.54
C LYS A 165 -19.22 49.63 -21.41
N GLU A 166 -17.91 49.62 -21.58
CA GLU A 166 -17.14 50.84 -21.84
C GLU A 166 -17.30 51.24 -23.31
N PRO A 167 -17.38 52.55 -23.63
CA PRO A 167 -17.42 53.03 -25.00
C PRO A 167 -16.03 53.07 -25.64
N ALA A 168 -15.98 52.85 -26.95
CA ALA A 168 -14.76 52.81 -27.76
C ALA A 168 -14.12 54.21 -27.93
N PRO A 169 -12.79 54.30 -28.08
CA PRO A 169 -12.09 55.55 -28.33
C PRO A 169 -12.18 55.98 -29.81
N ASP A 170 -12.20 57.30 -30.03
CA ASP A 170 -12.23 58.01 -31.34
C ASP A 170 -10.97 57.78 -32.20
#